data_AF-A0A3N4VDM0-F1
#
_entry.id   AF-A0A3N4VDM0-F1
#
_cell.length_a   1.000
_cell.length_b   1.000
_cell.length_c   1.000
_cell.angle_alpha   90.00
_cell.angle_beta   90.00
_cell.angle_gamma   90.00
#
_symmetry.space_group_name_H-M   'P 1'
#
loop_
_entity.id
_entity.type
_entity.pdbx_description
1 polymer ?
#
loop_
_entity_poly.entity_id
_entity_poly.type
_entity_poly.pdbx_seq_one_letter_code
_entity_poly.pdbx_strand_id
1 'polypeptide(L)'
;MTGLWSAEQHEWLRAMGLTPWRLATPEDERGGAERARAAAAELLAPVPGPGDAAPARPVPPPRRPPAAGDRLGAAIARAARRREWDADLAALLPDPSRLRGDAAGKRALWPRLRALRRGQGGA
;
A
#
# COMPACT_ATOMS: atom_id res chain seq x y z
N MET A 1 31.17 -5.69 16.02
CA MET A 1 30.22 -5.26 14.97
C MET A 1 29.68 -3.90 15.37
N THR A 2 30.31 -2.83 14.87
CA THR A 2 29.89 -1.44 15.12
C THR A 2 28.48 -1.24 14.59
N GLY A 3 27.57 -0.85 15.48
CA GLY A 3 26.17 -0.60 15.15
C GLY A 3 26.07 0.38 13.99
N LEU A 4 25.12 0.12 13.09
CA LEU A 4 24.97 0.81 11.81
C LEU A 4 24.89 2.34 11.92
N TRP A 5 24.58 2.92 13.09
CA TRP A 5 24.54 4.35 13.36
C TRP A 5 25.02 4.72 14.77
N SER A 6 25.50 5.95 14.93
CA SER A 6 25.85 6.54 16.22
C SER A 6 24.61 6.96 17.02
N ALA A 7 24.76 7.13 18.33
CA ALA A 7 23.67 7.61 19.20
C ALA A 7 23.16 8.99 18.79
N GLU A 8 24.06 9.89 18.39
CA GLU A 8 23.75 11.26 17.95
C GLU A 8 22.91 11.27 16.66
N GLN A 9 23.21 10.37 15.72
CA GLN A 9 22.44 10.22 14.48
C GLN A 9 21.00 9.77 14.76
N HIS A 10 20.79 8.88 15.74
CA HIS A 10 19.45 8.51 16.17
C HIS A 10 18.67 9.68 16.79
N GLU A 11 19.35 10.56 17.52
CA GLU A 11 18.72 11.71 18.16
C GLU A 11 18.24 12.73 17.13
N TRP A 12 19.05 13.04 16.12
CA TRP A 12 18.64 13.94 15.04
C TRP A 12 17.47 13.38 14.24
N LEU A 13 17.44 12.08 13.95
CA LEU A 13 16.32 11.46 13.25
C LEU A 13 15.02 11.56 14.05
N ARG A 14 15.09 11.34 15.37
CA ARG A 14 13.92 11.54 16.26
C ARG A 14 13.48 12.99 16.33
N ALA A 15 14.41 13.93 16.40
CA ALA A 15 14.11 15.37 16.41
C ALA A 15 13.40 15.82 15.12
N MET A 16 13.69 15.17 13.99
CA MET A 16 13.00 15.37 12.71
C MET A 16 11.65 14.63 12.61
N GLY A 17 11.23 13.91 13.65
CA GLY A 17 10.00 13.11 13.64
C GLY A 17 10.09 11.83 12.81
N LEU A 18 11.30 11.40 12.43
CA LEU A 18 11.53 10.18 11.67
C LEU A 18 11.76 9.01 12.62
N THR A 19 10.99 7.94 12.47
CA THR A 19 11.21 6.68 13.18
C THR A 19 12.23 5.84 12.42
N PRO A 20 13.42 5.56 12.98
CA PRO A 20 14.41 4.73 12.29
C PRO A 20 13.94 3.27 12.26
N TRP A 21 13.83 2.72 11.06
CA TRP A 21 13.49 1.31 10.83
C TRP A 21 14.78 0.51 10.58
N ARG A 22 14.91 -0.65 11.24
CA ARG A 22 15.98 -1.61 10.94
C ARG A 22 15.47 -2.66 9.97
N LEU A 23 16.34 -3.17 9.10
CA LEU A 23 16.08 -4.38 8.34
C LEU A 23 15.91 -5.56 9.31
N ALA A 24 14.90 -6.39 9.05
CA ALA A 24 14.68 -7.63 9.78
C ALA A 24 15.86 -8.59 9.54
N THR A 25 16.31 -9.26 10.60
CA THR A 25 17.30 -10.32 10.48
C THR A 25 16.59 -11.66 10.26
N PRO A 26 17.28 -12.71 9.76
CA PRO A 26 16.69 -14.04 9.65
C PRO A 26 16.17 -14.61 10.99
N GLU A 27 16.68 -14.17 12.14
CA GLU A 27 16.10 -14.52 13.44
C GLU A 27 14.74 -13.84 13.66
N ASP A 28 14.62 -12.56 13.29
CA ASP A 28 13.37 -11.80 13.36
C ASP A 28 12.29 -12.45 12.47
N GLU A 29 12.68 -12.97 11.30
CA GLU A 29 11.79 -13.67 10.38
C GLU A 29 11.27 -14.99 10.96
N ARG A 30 12.14 -15.78 11.60
CA ARG A 30 11.72 -17.05 12.26
C ARG A 30 10.76 -16.77 13.41
N GLY A 31 11.07 -15.81 14.28
CA GLY A 31 10.19 -15.41 15.37
C GLY A 31 8.89 -14.75 14.90
N GLY A 32 8.90 -14.07 13.75
CA GLY A 32 7.70 -13.57 13.09
C GLY A 32 6.83 -14.69 12.54
N ALA A 33 7.42 -15.67 11.87
CA ALA A 33 6.72 -16.82 11.30
C ALA A 33 6.08 -17.71 12.38
N GLU A 34 6.77 -17.92 13.51
CA GLU A 34 6.23 -18.68 14.64
C GLU A 34 5.02 -17.99 15.27
N ARG A 35 5.11 -16.68 15.51
CA ARG A 35 3.98 -15.87 16.00
C ARG A 35 2.80 -15.87 15.03
N ALA A 36 3.07 -15.79 13.73
CA ALA A 36 2.03 -15.86 12.71
C ALA A 36 1.33 -17.23 12.68
N ARG A 37 2.09 -18.33 12.85
CA ARG A 37 1.54 -19.69 12.95
C ARG A 37 0.70 -19.87 14.22
N ALA A 38 1.14 -19.35 15.35
CA ALA A 38 0.39 -19.39 16.60
C ALA A 38 -0.94 -18.62 16.48
N ALA A 39 -0.91 -17.40 15.93
CA ALA A 39 -2.11 -16.61 15.69
C ALA A 39 -3.07 -17.29 14.69
N ALA A 40 -2.54 -17.94 13.65
CA ALA A 40 -3.36 -18.70 12.71
C ALA A 40 -4.01 -19.93 13.37
N ALA A 41 -3.28 -20.63 14.24
CA ALA A 41 -3.81 -21.75 15.00
C ALA A 41 -4.93 -21.31 15.97
N GLU A 42 -4.80 -20.14 16.59
CA GLU A 42 -5.83 -19.57 17.45
C GLU A 42 -7.11 -19.23 16.67
N LEU A 43 -6.98 -18.67 15.45
CA LEU A 43 -8.12 -18.38 14.59
C LEU A 43 -8.83 -19.64 14.05
N LEU A 44 -8.09 -20.73 13.91
CA LEU A 44 -8.61 -22.02 13.42
C LEU A 44 -9.08 -22.93 14.55
N ALA A 45 -8.88 -22.55 15.81
CA ALA A 45 -9.36 -23.32 16.94
C ALA A 45 -10.89 -23.38 16.92
N PRO A 46 -11.50 -24.57 17.07
CA PRO A 46 -12.94 -24.70 17.11
C PRO A 46 -13.48 -23.93 18.33
N VAL A 47 -14.35 -22.94 18.06
CA VAL A 47 -15.03 -22.18 19.10
C VAL A 47 -15.97 -23.13 19.86
N PRO A 48 -15.80 -23.34 21.18
CA PRO A 48 -16.81 -24.06 21.96
C PRO A 48 -18.14 -23.29 21.93
N GLY A 49 -19.24 -24.04 21.77
CA GLY A 49 -20.60 -23.52 21.53
C GLY A 49 -21.14 -22.57 22.61
N PRO A 50 -22.30 -21.93 22.33
CA PRO A 50 -22.63 -20.62 22.88
C PRO A 50 -23.09 -20.69 24.33
N GLY A 51 -22.44 -19.90 25.18
CA GLY A 51 -22.89 -19.52 26.50
C GLY A 51 -22.54 -18.06 26.75
N ASP A 52 -23.58 -17.23 26.76
CA ASP A 52 -23.64 -15.84 27.18
C ASP A 52 -23.20 -14.72 26.22
N ALA A 53 -24.15 -13.79 26.06
CA ALA A 53 -24.21 -12.73 25.08
C ALA A 53 -23.20 -11.61 25.35
N ALA A 54 -22.44 -11.23 24.31
CA ALA A 54 -21.69 -9.98 24.27
C ALA A 54 -22.44 -8.95 23.39
N PRO A 55 -22.45 -7.65 23.75
CA PRO A 55 -23.23 -6.64 23.04
C PRO A 55 -22.70 -6.44 21.61
N ALA A 56 -23.64 -6.42 20.66
CA ALA A 56 -23.35 -6.23 19.25
C ALA A 56 -22.62 -4.88 19.03
N ARG A 57 -21.37 -4.97 18.55
CA ARG A 57 -20.62 -3.80 18.10
C ARG A 57 -21.30 -3.25 16.84
N PRO A 58 -21.62 -1.93 16.77
CA PRO A 58 -22.31 -1.38 15.61
C PRO A 58 -21.47 -1.56 14.35
N VAL A 59 -22.03 -2.28 13.38
CA VAL A 59 -21.44 -2.47 12.06
C VAL A 59 -21.48 -1.11 11.34
N PRO A 60 -20.34 -0.56 10.89
CA PRO A 60 -20.34 0.67 10.14
C PRO A 60 -21.13 0.46 8.83
N PRO A 61 -21.92 1.46 8.38
CA PRO A 61 -22.70 1.31 7.16
C PRO A 61 -21.76 1.02 5.97
N PRO A 62 -22.21 0.20 5.00
CA PRO A 62 -21.41 -0.12 3.83
C PRO A 62 -21.03 1.19 3.14
N ARG A 63 -19.73 1.49 3.07
CA ARG A 63 -19.23 2.63 2.29
C ARG A 63 -19.67 2.43 0.85
N ARG A 64 -20.59 3.27 0.38
CA ARG A 64 -21.07 3.28 -1.00
C ARG A 64 -19.83 3.30 -1.90
N PRO A 65 -19.62 2.28 -2.76
CA PRO A 65 -18.47 2.29 -3.64
C PRO A 65 -18.57 3.53 -4.54
N PRO A 66 -17.58 4.44 -4.58
CA PRO A 66 -17.55 5.47 -5.62
C PRO A 66 -17.64 4.81 -6.98
N ALA A 67 -18.38 5.44 -7.90
CA ALA A 67 -18.67 4.93 -9.24
C ALA A 67 -17.41 4.37 -9.88
N ALA A 68 -17.50 3.14 -10.39
CA ALA A 68 -16.35 2.38 -10.89
C ALA A 68 -15.68 3.03 -12.12
N GLY A 69 -16.32 4.03 -12.73
CA GLY A 69 -15.81 4.84 -13.84
C GLY A 69 -14.43 5.44 -13.55
N ASP A 70 -14.30 6.11 -12.40
CA ASP A 70 -13.21 7.08 -12.19
C ASP A 70 -12.03 6.53 -11.39
N ARG A 71 -12.17 5.37 -10.75
CA ARG A 71 -11.10 4.82 -9.88
C ARG A 71 -9.84 4.46 -10.64
N LEU A 72 -9.98 3.91 -11.85
CA LEU A 72 -8.84 3.54 -12.67
C LEU A 72 -8.11 4.79 -13.19
N GLY A 73 -8.87 5.79 -13.66
CA GLY A 73 -8.32 7.09 -14.06
C GLY A 73 -7.57 7.77 -12.90
N ALA A 74 -8.21 7.85 -11.73
CA ALA A 74 -7.58 8.41 -10.53
C ALA A 74 -6.34 7.63 -10.08
N ALA A 75 -6.33 6.30 -10.21
CA ALA A 75 -5.15 5.48 -9.91
C ALA A 75 -3.99 5.73 -10.89
N ILE A 76 -4.29 5.86 -12.18
CA ILE A 76 -3.31 6.15 -13.24
C ILE A 76 -2.74 7.56 -13.07
N ALA A 77 -3.59 8.56 -12.82
CA ALA A 77 -3.17 9.93 -12.54
C ALA A 77 -2.28 10.02 -11.31
N ARG A 78 -2.66 9.33 -10.22
CA ARG A 78 -1.83 9.21 -9.01
C ARG A 78 -0.47 8.56 -9.30
N ALA A 79 -0.44 7.49 -10.10
CA ALA A 79 0.80 6.81 -10.46
C ALA A 79 1.75 7.70 -11.28
N ALA A 80 1.19 8.55 -12.14
CA ALA A 80 1.92 9.55 -12.92
C ALA A 80 2.31 10.81 -12.12
N ARG A 81 1.80 10.99 -10.89
CA ARG A 81 1.82 12.28 -10.17
C ARG A 81 1.23 13.44 -10.99
N ARG A 82 0.16 13.16 -11.72
CA ARG A 82 -0.57 14.15 -12.52
C ARG A 82 -1.98 14.34 -11.98
N ARG A 83 -2.60 15.46 -12.38
CA ARG A 83 -4.05 15.63 -12.23
C ARG A 83 -4.76 14.75 -13.23
N GLU A 84 -5.99 14.40 -12.90
CA GLU A 84 -6.80 13.49 -13.68
C GLU A 84 -7.04 13.99 -15.13
N TRP A 85 -7.15 15.32 -15.34
CA TRP A 85 -7.33 15.95 -16.67
C TRP A 85 -6.03 16.51 -17.27
N ASP A 86 -4.88 15.94 -16.91
CA ASP A 86 -3.59 16.36 -17.45
C ASP A 86 -3.46 15.98 -18.93
N ALA A 87 -3.06 16.93 -19.78
CA ALA A 87 -3.03 16.75 -21.23
C ALA A 87 -2.02 15.68 -21.67
N ASP A 88 -0.86 15.58 -21.00
CA ASP A 88 0.13 14.54 -21.28
C ASP A 88 -0.40 13.15 -20.94
N LEU A 89 -1.15 13.06 -19.84
CA LEU A 89 -1.77 11.81 -19.41
C LEU A 89 -2.93 11.40 -20.33
N ALA A 90 -3.74 12.36 -20.78
CA ALA A 90 -4.84 12.13 -21.72
C ALA A 90 -4.32 11.70 -23.10
N ALA A 91 -3.23 12.29 -23.58
CA ALA A 91 -2.56 11.91 -24.83
C ALA A 91 -1.97 10.49 -24.76
N LEU A 92 -1.43 10.10 -23.59
CA LEU A 92 -0.89 8.76 -23.37
C LEU A 92 -2.00 7.69 -23.26
N LEU A 93 -3.20 8.09 -22.86
CA LEU A 93 -4.27 7.19 -22.46
C LEU A 93 -5.66 7.62 -22.97
N PRO A 94 -5.91 7.54 -24.29
CA PRO A 94 -7.16 8.01 -24.88
C PRO A 94 -8.41 7.24 -24.41
N ASP A 95 -8.24 5.96 -24.04
CA ASP A 95 -9.32 5.12 -23.51
C ASP A 95 -8.85 4.27 -22.32
N PRO A 96 -9.09 4.71 -21.07
CA PRO A 96 -8.75 3.95 -19.87
C PRO A 96 -9.57 2.66 -19.71
N SER A 97 -10.72 2.53 -20.38
CA SER A 97 -11.61 1.37 -20.20
C SER A 97 -11.03 0.10 -20.83
N ARG A 98 -10.31 0.24 -21.96
CA ARG A 98 -9.57 -0.86 -22.60
C ARG A 98 -8.55 -1.53 -21.68
N LEU A 99 -8.02 -0.80 -20.71
CA LEU A 99 -7.04 -1.33 -19.77
C LEU A 99 -7.66 -2.15 -18.65
N ARG A 100 -8.99 -2.24 -18.48
CA ARG A 100 -9.57 -2.95 -17.32
C ARG A 100 -9.22 -4.44 -17.32
N GLY A 101 -9.22 -5.09 -18.48
CA GLY A 101 -8.90 -6.52 -18.65
C GLY A 101 -7.51 -6.85 -19.20
N ASP A 102 -6.77 -5.86 -19.72
CA ASP A 102 -5.50 -6.11 -20.41
C ASP A 102 -4.28 -5.99 -19.47
N ALA A 103 -3.75 -7.14 -19.04
CA ALA A 103 -2.54 -7.18 -18.20
C ALA A 103 -1.27 -6.78 -18.97
N ALA A 104 -1.19 -7.07 -20.28
CA ALA A 104 -0.04 -6.73 -21.09
C ALA A 104 0.01 -5.20 -21.33
N GLY A 105 -1.14 -4.59 -21.66
CA GLY A 105 -1.30 -3.16 -21.81
C GLY A 105 -0.95 -2.39 -20.53
N LYS A 106 -1.39 -2.87 -19.35
CA LYS A 106 -0.97 -2.29 -18.06
C LYS A 106 0.56 -2.33 -17.86
N ARG A 107 1.20 -3.45 -18.19
CA ARG A 107 2.67 -3.62 -18.05
C ARG A 107 3.43 -2.72 -19.03
N ALA A 108 2.96 -2.59 -20.27
CA ALA A 108 3.54 -1.71 -21.28
C ALA A 108 3.42 -0.23 -20.93
N LEU A 109 2.37 0.15 -20.19
CA LEU A 109 2.13 1.51 -19.73
C LEU A 109 3.07 1.94 -18.59
N TRP A 110 3.53 0.99 -17.76
CA TRP A 110 4.25 1.28 -16.52
C TRP A 110 5.57 2.06 -16.68
N PRO A 111 6.43 1.75 -17.67
CA PRO A 111 7.62 2.56 -17.95
C PRO A 111 7.29 4.01 -18.34
N ARG A 112 6.22 4.22 -19.11
CA ARG A 112 5.80 5.54 -19.59
C ARG A 112 5.29 6.43 -18.45
N LEU A 113 4.48 5.89 -17.56
CA LEU A 113 4.04 6.60 -16.33
C LEU A 113 5.23 6.95 -15.41
N ARG A 114 6.22 6.06 -15.30
CA ARG A 114 7.46 6.35 -14.54
C ARG A 114 8.32 7.43 -15.19
N ALA A 115 8.34 7.54 -16.52
CA ALA A 115 9.03 8.62 -17.22
C ALA A 115 8.36 9.97 -16.96
N LEU A 116 7.02 10.03 -17.09
CA LEU A 116 6.23 11.24 -16.76
C LEU A 116 6.46 11.71 -15.32
N ARG A 117 6.49 10.77 -14.36
CA ARG A 117 6.76 11.09 -12.96
C ARG A 117 8.16 11.67 -12.73
N ARG A 118 9.17 11.21 -13.48
CA ARG A 118 10.56 11.70 -13.36
C ARG A 118 10.75 13.10 -13.93
N GLY A 119 10.06 13.42 -15.03
CA GLY A 119 10.08 14.76 -15.62
C GLY A 119 9.48 15.87 -14.75
N GLN A 120 8.80 15.53 -13.65
CA GLN A 120 8.12 16.48 -12.77
C GLN A 120 8.97 16.89 -11.55
N GLY A 121 10.02 16.11 -11.21
CA GLY A 121 10.94 16.39 -10.10
C GLY A 121 12.25 17.05 -10.53
N GLY A 122 12.35 17.47 -11.79
CA GLY A 122 13.47 18.23 -12.34
C GLY A 122 12.99 19.60 -12.77
N ALA A 123 12.66 20.45 -11.80
CA ALA A 123 12.48 21.89 -11.92
C ALA A 123 12.75 22.50 -10.54
#